data_AF-A0A9D9GSI3-F1
#
_entry.id   AF-A0A9D9GSI3-F1
#
_cell.length_a   1.000
_cell.length_b   1.000
_cell.length_c   1.000
_cell.angle_alpha   90.00
_cell.angle_beta   90.00
_cell.angle_gamma   90.00
#
_symmetry.space_group_name_H-M   'P 1'
#
loop_
_entity.id
_entity.type
_entity.pdbx_description
1 polymer ?
#
loop_
_entity_poly.entity_id
_entity_poly.type
_entity_poly.pdbx_seq_one_letter_code
_entity_poly.pdbx_strand_id
1 'polypeptide(L)'
;MSSITRLKPDCPPDAHKVMRPPENKVNALLCVKVDEAQLQKYGAVDVMEVLALMSDKANLCCTKEVYAALQQAAEAENAELQKAKDQGYEGTDKPLFPNFVEVSADEAAIVYAGGARSQQYKFVDISTSYTQVEGFLQLLGQECLICVDMLSMLILRSISTVYPWDKLLAGDFVRQYLKAAAALTDADRELLTDIRYGRVSADIKKEHPEAYAFLRLERKLFLQYPSED
;
A
#
# COMPACT_ATOMS: atom_id res chain seq x y z
N MET A 1 -9.90 17.39 -13.40
CA MET A 1 -9.46 17.11 -12.02
C MET A 1 -10.05 15.76 -11.66
N SER A 2 -9.21 14.73 -11.55
CA SER A 2 -9.63 13.48 -10.92
C SER A 2 -9.87 13.81 -9.45
N SER A 3 -11.10 13.68 -8.96
CA SER A 3 -11.38 13.84 -7.54
C SER A 3 -10.75 12.65 -6.83
N ILE A 4 -9.62 12.85 -6.17
CA ILE A 4 -8.93 11.80 -5.42
C ILE A 4 -9.77 11.48 -4.19
N THR A 5 -10.81 10.66 -4.38
CA THR A 5 -11.61 10.15 -3.26
C THR A 5 -10.77 9.09 -2.58
N ARG A 6 -9.94 9.52 -1.64
CA ARG A 6 -9.06 8.65 -0.87
C ARG A 6 -9.90 7.70 -0.04
N LEU A 7 -9.59 6.42 -0.15
CA LEU A 7 -10.13 5.43 0.77
C LEU A 7 -9.55 5.74 2.15
N LYS A 8 -10.42 6.06 3.10
CA LYS A 8 -10.00 6.40 4.45
C LYS A 8 -9.41 5.16 5.09
N PRO A 9 -8.16 5.19 5.60
CA PRO A 9 -7.63 4.13 6.46
C PRO A 9 -8.22 4.25 7.86
N ASP A 10 -9.53 4.53 7.96
CA ASP A 10 -10.23 4.47 9.22
C ASP A 10 -10.34 2.98 9.55
N CYS A 11 -9.80 2.65 10.72
CA CYS A 11 -9.91 1.39 11.45
C CYS A 11 -10.94 0.40 10.87
N PRO A 12 -10.59 -0.89 10.64
CA PRO A 12 -11.55 -1.85 10.12
C PRO A 12 -12.84 -1.85 10.97
N PRO A 13 -14.03 -1.97 10.37
CA PRO A 13 -15.32 -1.71 10.98
C PRO A 13 -15.66 -2.38 12.27
N ASP A 14 -14.96 -3.47 12.49
CA ASP A 14 -15.24 -4.37 13.58
C ASP A 14 -14.14 -4.29 14.64
N ALA A 15 -13.05 -3.54 14.45
CA ALA A 15 -12.11 -3.26 15.53
C ALA A 15 -12.75 -2.38 16.62
N HIS A 16 -13.75 -1.56 16.30
CA HIS A 16 -14.59 -0.87 17.30
C HIS A 16 -15.65 -1.80 17.93
N LYS A 17 -16.06 -2.88 17.23
CA LYS A 17 -16.98 -3.90 17.79
C LYS A 17 -16.25 -4.90 18.68
N VAL A 18 -14.97 -5.10 18.43
CA VAL A 18 -14.03 -5.84 19.25
C VAL A 18 -13.61 -4.92 20.40
N MET A 19 -14.45 -4.81 21.44
CA MET A 19 -14.17 -4.06 22.67
C MET A 19 -13.06 -4.72 23.53
N ARG A 20 -11.93 -5.11 22.93
CA ARG A 20 -10.74 -5.58 23.63
C ARG A 20 -9.53 -4.76 23.17
N PRO A 21 -8.58 -4.44 24.05
CA PRO A 21 -7.35 -3.79 23.64
C PRO A 21 -6.56 -4.68 22.65
N PRO A 22 -5.72 -4.09 21.78
CA PRO A 22 -4.84 -4.88 20.92
C PRO A 22 -3.92 -5.77 21.76
N GLU A 23 -3.86 -7.05 21.41
CA GLU A 23 -3.08 -8.08 22.11
C GLU A 23 -1.67 -8.22 21.53
N ASN A 24 -1.49 -7.84 20.25
CA ASN A 24 -0.22 -7.95 19.53
C ASN A 24 0.33 -6.55 19.21
N LYS A 25 1.64 -6.36 19.41
CA LYS A 25 2.32 -5.13 18.98
C LYS A 25 2.77 -5.25 17.53
N VAL A 26 2.58 -4.18 16.77
CA VAL A 26 3.19 -3.99 15.44
C VAL A 26 4.35 -3.03 15.62
N ASN A 27 5.57 -3.54 15.49
CA ASN A 27 6.81 -2.77 15.57
C ASN A 27 7.40 -2.51 14.18
N ALA A 28 6.96 -3.27 13.17
CA ALA A 28 7.44 -3.14 11.82
C ALA A 28 6.85 -1.92 11.10
N LEU A 29 7.62 -1.35 10.19
CA LEU A 29 7.19 -0.35 9.23
C LEU A 29 7.08 -0.98 7.85
N LEU A 30 6.05 -0.59 7.08
CA LEU A 30 5.92 -1.01 5.68
C LEU A 30 6.52 0.06 4.77
N CYS A 31 7.23 -0.38 3.73
CA CYS A 31 7.55 0.42 2.56
C CYS A 31 7.11 -0.30 1.29
N VAL A 32 6.85 0.48 0.25
CA VAL A 32 6.40 -0.05 -1.04
C VAL A 32 7.54 0.08 -2.05
N LYS A 33 7.81 -1.01 -2.76
CA LYS A 33 8.74 -1.01 -3.88
C LYS A 33 8.07 -0.39 -5.09
N VAL A 34 8.70 0.64 -5.66
CA VAL A 34 8.23 1.29 -6.89
C VAL A 34 9.29 1.12 -7.96
N ASP A 35 8.94 0.40 -9.02
CA ASP A 35 9.84 0.11 -10.12
C ASP A 35 9.78 1.23 -11.18
N GLU A 36 10.92 1.48 -11.83
CA GLU A 36 11.03 2.50 -12.88
C GLU A 36 10.06 2.21 -14.05
N ALA A 37 9.87 0.95 -14.40
CA ALA A 37 8.95 0.54 -15.46
C ALA A 37 7.49 0.95 -15.17
N GLN A 38 7.06 0.92 -13.90
CA GLN A 38 5.73 1.37 -13.52
C GLN A 38 5.61 2.88 -13.66
N LEU A 39 6.63 3.62 -13.23
CA LEU A 39 6.66 5.08 -13.39
C LEU A 39 6.59 5.47 -14.87
N GLN A 40 7.33 4.77 -15.74
CA GLN A 40 7.32 5.03 -17.18
C GLN A 40 5.99 4.66 -17.85
N LYS A 41 5.33 3.58 -17.43
CA LYS A 41 4.05 3.11 -18.01
C LYS A 41 2.85 3.96 -17.57
N TYR A 42 2.77 4.31 -16.29
CA TYR A 42 1.58 4.93 -15.70
C TYR A 42 1.74 6.42 -15.39
N GLY A 43 2.97 6.90 -15.19
CA GLY A 43 3.25 8.27 -14.80
C GLY A 43 3.26 8.50 -13.29
N ALA A 44 3.94 9.57 -12.86
CA ALA A 44 4.16 9.87 -11.45
C ALA A 44 2.86 10.14 -10.66
N VAL A 45 1.91 10.85 -11.27
CA VAL A 45 0.63 11.20 -10.64
C VAL A 45 -0.15 9.96 -10.26
N ASP A 46 -0.41 9.06 -11.22
CA ASP A 46 -1.18 7.84 -10.97
C ASP A 46 -0.48 6.91 -9.98
N VAL A 47 0.86 6.84 -10.00
CA VAL A 47 1.65 6.12 -8.98
C VAL A 47 1.44 6.69 -7.59
N MET A 48 1.45 8.01 -7.44
CA MET A 48 1.20 8.65 -6.15
C MET A 48 -0.24 8.46 -5.68
N GLU A 49 -1.23 8.56 -6.56
CA GLU A 49 -2.64 8.30 -6.23
C GLU A 49 -2.81 6.90 -5.64
N VAL A 50 -2.18 5.90 -6.27
CA VAL A 50 -2.19 4.52 -5.77
C VAL A 50 -1.47 4.40 -4.43
N LEU A 51 -0.28 5.02 -4.28
CA LEU A 51 0.47 5.00 -3.01
C LEU A 51 -0.29 5.70 -1.86
N ALA A 52 -1.09 6.72 -2.16
CA ALA A 52 -1.92 7.41 -1.19
C ALA A 52 -2.96 6.49 -0.53
N LEU A 53 -3.34 5.40 -1.18
CA LEU A 53 -4.21 4.36 -0.60
C LEU A 53 -3.52 3.61 0.55
N MET A 54 -2.18 3.56 0.58
CA MET A 54 -1.44 2.92 1.66
C MET A 54 -1.37 3.83 2.90
N SER A 55 -0.93 5.07 2.69
CA SER A 55 -0.70 6.05 3.75
C SER A 55 -0.52 7.46 3.19
N ASP A 56 -0.90 8.47 3.98
CA ASP A 56 -0.61 9.90 3.72
C ASP A 56 0.92 10.17 3.57
N LYS A 57 1.77 9.32 4.17
CA LYS A 57 3.24 9.39 4.11
C LYS A 57 3.86 8.04 3.81
N ALA A 58 3.57 7.49 2.63
CA ALA A 58 4.11 6.21 2.22
C ALA A 58 5.65 6.23 2.20
N ASN A 59 6.27 5.18 2.75
CA ASN A 59 7.72 4.96 2.65
C ASN A 59 7.99 4.21 1.34
N LEU A 60 8.91 4.70 0.52
CA LEU A 60 9.16 4.20 -0.82
C LEU A 60 10.56 3.62 -0.95
N CYS A 61 10.64 2.38 -1.42
CA CYS A 61 11.89 1.74 -1.82
C CYS A 61 12.00 1.80 -3.35
N CYS A 62 12.80 2.73 -3.87
CA CYS A 62 12.95 2.95 -5.32
C CYS A 62 14.34 3.51 -5.65
N THR A 63 14.61 3.79 -6.92
CA THR A 63 15.83 4.50 -7.32
C THR A 63 15.71 6.00 -6.98
N LYS A 64 16.85 6.71 -6.95
CA LYS A 64 16.87 8.15 -6.67
C LYS A 64 16.11 8.93 -7.73
N GLU A 65 16.16 8.47 -8.98
CA GLU A 65 15.48 9.05 -10.12
C GLU A 65 13.97 8.92 -9.99
N VAL A 66 13.48 7.73 -9.61
CA VAL A 66 12.05 7.50 -9.36
C VAL A 66 11.57 8.33 -8.18
N TYR A 67 12.35 8.39 -7.09
CA TYR A 67 12.01 9.22 -5.94
C TYR A 67 11.91 10.70 -6.30
N ALA A 68 12.88 11.24 -7.05
CA ALA A 68 12.87 12.64 -7.47
C ALA A 68 11.64 12.98 -8.33
N ALA A 69 11.27 12.08 -9.26
CA ALA A 69 10.09 12.26 -10.10
C ALA A 69 8.78 12.26 -9.28
N LEU A 70 8.65 11.34 -8.32
CA LEU A 70 7.49 11.27 -7.42
C LEU A 70 7.44 12.48 -6.48
N GLN A 71 8.58 12.93 -5.95
CA GLN A 71 8.65 14.11 -5.10
C GLN A 71 8.21 15.37 -5.87
N GLN A 72 8.70 15.56 -7.09
CA GLN A 72 8.31 16.69 -7.93
C GLN A 72 6.81 16.69 -8.22
N ALA A 73 6.24 15.51 -8.54
CA ALA A 73 4.81 15.39 -8.76
C ALA A 73 4.01 15.71 -7.50
N ALA A 74 4.45 15.22 -6.33
CA ALA A 74 3.80 15.50 -5.05
C ALA A 74 3.81 16.99 -4.71
N GLU A 75 4.94 17.67 -4.93
CA GLU A 75 5.08 19.12 -4.71
C GLU A 75 4.14 19.92 -5.62
N ALA A 76 4.02 19.53 -6.89
CA ALA A 76 3.11 20.17 -7.84
C ALA A 76 1.65 20.01 -7.41
N GLU A 77 1.24 18.79 -7.07
CA GLU A 77 -0.14 18.48 -6.63
C GLU A 77 -0.48 19.19 -5.31
N ASN A 78 0.45 19.21 -4.35
CA ASN A 78 0.27 19.92 -3.08
C ASN A 78 0.12 21.43 -3.28
N ALA A 79 0.85 22.03 -4.24
CA ALA A 79 0.73 23.44 -4.57
C ALA A 79 -0.63 23.77 -5.21
N GLU A 80 -1.16 22.88 -6.06
CA GLU A 80 -2.51 23.02 -6.63
C GLU A 80 -3.59 22.89 -5.55
N LEU A 81 -3.46 21.90 -4.67
CA LEU A 81 -4.37 21.70 -3.56
C LEU A 81 -4.40 22.91 -2.61
N GLN A 82 -3.23 23.50 -2.34
CA GLN A 82 -3.15 24.71 -1.51
C GLN A 82 -3.87 25.89 -2.18
N LYS A 83 -3.66 26.12 -3.48
CA LYS A 83 -4.37 27.16 -4.24
C LYS A 83 -5.89 26.94 -4.22
N ALA A 84 -6.34 25.70 -4.37
CA ALA A 84 -7.76 25.36 -4.30
C ALA A 84 -8.35 25.66 -2.91
N LYS A 85 -7.64 25.30 -1.83
CA LYS A 85 -8.03 25.62 -0.45
C LYS A 85 -8.10 27.11 -0.21
N ASP A 86 -7.14 27.88 -0.71
CA ASP A 86 -7.13 29.34 -0.64
C ASP A 86 -8.31 29.97 -1.41
N GLN A 87 -8.85 29.27 -2.40
CA GLN A 87 -10.04 29.65 -3.19
C GLN A 87 -11.36 29.14 -2.61
N GLY A 88 -11.36 28.60 -1.39
CA GLY A 88 -12.57 28.14 -0.70
C GLY A 88 -12.97 26.68 -0.98
N TYR A 89 -12.05 25.85 -1.46
CA TYR A 89 -12.28 24.41 -1.56
C TYR A 89 -12.35 23.76 -0.18
N GLU A 90 -13.52 23.23 0.17
CA GLU A 90 -13.78 22.54 1.45
C GLU A 90 -13.56 21.01 1.37
N GLY A 91 -12.97 20.50 0.29
CA GLY A 91 -12.77 19.06 0.14
C GLY A 91 -11.75 18.48 1.12
N THR A 92 -11.78 17.16 1.23
CA THR A 92 -11.00 16.40 2.22
C THR A 92 -9.63 15.95 1.73
N ASP A 93 -9.21 16.41 0.55
CA ASP A 93 -7.91 16.10 -0.02
C ASP A 93 -6.77 16.54 0.92
N LYS A 94 -5.84 15.61 1.16
CA LYS A 94 -4.68 15.84 2.01
C LYS A 94 -3.41 15.99 1.17
N PRO A 95 -2.40 16.73 1.65
CA PRO A 95 -1.13 16.76 0.95
C PRO A 95 -0.46 15.37 0.93
N LEU A 96 0.32 15.08 -0.11
CA LEU A 96 1.11 13.86 -0.26
C LEU A 96 2.58 14.14 0.04
N PHE A 97 3.18 13.32 0.91
CA PHE A 97 4.60 13.44 1.24
C PHE A 97 5.25 12.05 1.23
N PRO A 98 5.75 11.58 0.07
CA PRO A 98 6.49 10.34 0.03
C PRO A 98 7.79 10.46 0.84
N ASN A 99 8.17 9.41 1.57
CA ASN A 99 9.49 9.32 2.18
C ASN A 99 10.36 8.34 1.39
N PHE A 100 11.64 8.65 1.25
CA PHE A 100 12.58 7.75 0.60
C PHE A 100 13.14 6.74 1.60
N VAL A 101 13.24 5.47 1.21
CA VAL A 101 13.94 4.44 1.99
C VAL A 101 15.30 4.21 1.35
N GLU A 102 16.36 4.57 2.08
CA GLU A 102 17.73 4.25 1.69
C GLU A 102 18.11 2.88 2.27
N VAL A 103 18.33 1.92 1.37
CA VAL A 103 18.75 0.56 1.72
C VAL A 103 20.26 0.42 1.59
N SER A 104 20.89 -0.17 2.61
CA SER A 104 22.31 -0.51 2.63
C SER A 104 22.47 -1.93 3.16
N ALA A 105 22.69 -2.89 2.25
CA ALA A 105 22.69 -4.32 2.56
C ALA A 105 21.39 -4.75 3.28
N ASP A 106 21.50 -5.24 4.51
CA ASP A 106 20.36 -5.74 5.31
C ASP A 106 19.76 -4.67 6.25
N GLU A 107 20.14 -3.40 6.06
CA GLU A 107 19.65 -2.27 6.85
C GLU A 107 19.02 -1.20 5.96
N ALA A 108 18.08 -0.43 6.53
CA ALA A 108 17.47 0.68 5.85
C ALA A 108 17.12 1.84 6.81
N ALA A 109 17.19 3.06 6.28
CA ALA A 109 16.73 4.26 6.95
C ALA A 109 15.70 5.01 6.10
N ILE A 110 14.75 5.65 6.76
CA ILE A 110 13.76 6.52 6.14
C ILE A 110 14.34 7.94 6.09
N VAL A 111 14.43 8.50 4.89
CA VAL A 111 14.79 9.90 4.64
C VAL A 111 13.50 10.69 4.45
N TYR A 112 13.24 11.60 5.38
CA TYR A 112 12.07 12.48 5.35
C TYR A 112 12.31 13.68 4.43
N ALA A 113 11.23 14.33 3.98
CA ALA A 113 11.28 15.48 3.06
C ALA A 113 12.23 16.62 3.49
N GLY A 114 12.45 16.82 4.80
CA GLY A 114 13.39 17.81 5.33
C GLY A 114 14.86 17.36 5.38
N GLY A 115 15.20 16.21 4.81
CA GLY A 115 16.53 15.59 4.88
C GLY A 115 16.86 14.91 6.21
N ALA A 116 15.94 14.95 7.19
CA ALA A 116 16.07 14.20 8.43
C ALA A 116 16.06 12.70 8.13
N ARG A 117 16.86 11.93 8.87
CA ARG A 117 16.96 10.47 8.73
C ARG A 117 16.46 9.80 9.99
N SER A 118 15.72 8.71 9.84
CA SER A 118 15.33 7.85 10.95
C SER A 118 16.54 7.11 11.52
N GLN A 119 16.32 6.37 12.62
CA GLN A 119 17.22 5.29 13.00
C GLN A 119 17.33 4.23 11.88
N GLN A 120 18.36 3.40 11.95
CA GLN A 120 18.51 2.23 11.08
C GLN A 120 17.55 1.12 11.53
N TYR A 121 16.88 0.50 10.57
CA TYR A 121 16.04 -0.67 10.78
C TYR A 121 16.63 -1.84 10.03
N LYS A 122 16.43 -3.06 10.54
CA LYS A 122 16.62 -4.26 9.73
C LYS A 122 15.69 -4.17 8.51
N PHE A 123 16.23 -4.38 7.32
CA PHE A 123 15.49 -4.37 6.07
C PHE A 123 15.12 -5.79 5.66
N VAL A 124 13.86 -6.01 5.28
CA VAL A 124 13.38 -7.31 4.81
C VAL A 124 12.58 -7.10 3.52
N ASP A 125 13.14 -7.52 2.40
CA ASP A 125 12.47 -7.46 1.10
C ASP A 125 11.64 -8.72 0.84
N ILE A 126 10.31 -8.57 0.87
CA ILE A 126 9.36 -9.62 0.50
C ILE A 126 8.62 -9.30 -0.81
N SER A 127 9.02 -8.24 -1.51
CA SER A 127 8.42 -7.81 -2.78
C SER A 127 8.77 -8.72 -3.96
N THR A 128 9.78 -9.58 -3.80
CA THR A 128 10.32 -10.39 -4.90
C THR A 128 9.56 -11.69 -5.14
N SER A 129 8.88 -12.22 -4.12
CA SER A 129 8.08 -13.44 -4.26
C SER A 129 6.96 -13.48 -3.22
N TYR A 130 5.75 -13.83 -3.68
CA TYR A 130 4.59 -13.99 -2.79
C TYR A 130 4.83 -15.03 -1.69
N THR A 131 5.69 -16.03 -1.91
CA THR A 131 6.00 -17.07 -0.90
C THR A 131 6.69 -16.50 0.34
N GLN A 132 7.39 -15.36 0.21
CA GLN A 132 8.06 -14.70 1.33
C GLN A 132 7.06 -14.11 2.35
N VAL A 133 5.78 -14.01 1.99
CA VAL A 133 4.70 -13.54 2.87
C VAL A 133 4.33 -14.57 3.95
N GLU A 134 4.76 -15.83 3.85
CA GLU A 134 4.50 -16.85 4.88
C GLU A 134 4.98 -16.43 6.29
N GLY A 135 6.09 -15.69 6.36
CA GLY A 135 6.65 -15.14 7.61
C GLY A 135 6.11 -13.77 8.01
N PHE A 136 5.17 -13.17 7.26
CA PHE A 136 4.81 -11.75 7.39
C PHE A 136 4.36 -11.36 8.80
N LEU A 137 3.52 -12.18 9.46
CA LEU A 137 3.04 -11.86 10.81
C LEU A 137 4.14 -11.88 11.87
N GLN A 138 5.18 -12.70 11.67
CA GLN A 138 6.33 -12.73 12.58
C GLN A 138 7.18 -11.47 12.41
N LEU A 139 7.31 -11.00 11.16
CA LEU A 139 7.99 -9.75 10.84
C LEU A 139 7.26 -8.55 11.46
N LEU A 140 5.93 -8.52 11.47
CA LEU A 140 5.15 -7.42 12.08
C LEU A 140 5.51 -7.16 13.55
N GLY A 141 5.90 -8.19 14.30
CA GLY A 141 6.32 -8.05 15.70
C GLY A 141 7.76 -7.58 15.91
N GLN A 142 8.57 -7.50 14.85
CA GLN A 142 9.98 -7.11 14.90
C GLN A 142 10.15 -5.62 14.59
N GLU A 143 11.19 -4.99 15.15
CA GLU A 143 11.61 -3.65 14.74
C GLU A 143 12.35 -3.73 13.40
N CYS A 144 11.60 -3.75 12.31
CA CYS A 144 12.14 -3.86 10.96
C CYS A 144 11.33 -3.02 9.96
N LEU A 145 11.91 -2.85 8.77
CA LEU A 145 11.28 -2.21 7.63
C LEU A 145 11.05 -3.27 6.57
N ILE A 146 9.77 -3.56 6.28
CA ILE A 146 9.34 -4.62 5.37
C ILE A 146 8.99 -3.99 4.02
N CYS A 147 9.69 -4.40 2.96
CA CYS A 147 9.42 -3.97 1.60
C CYS A 147 8.42 -4.89 0.92
N VAL A 148 7.33 -4.32 0.42
CA VAL A 148 6.26 -5.03 -0.30
C VAL A 148 6.11 -4.49 -1.71
N ASP A 149 5.62 -5.31 -2.63
CA ASP A 149 5.35 -4.88 -4.00
C ASP A 149 4.04 -4.08 -4.10
N MET A 150 3.91 -3.30 -5.19
CA MET A 150 2.73 -2.48 -5.45
C MET A 150 1.43 -3.28 -5.55
N LEU A 151 1.45 -4.52 -6.05
CA LEU A 151 0.26 -5.34 -6.21
C LEU A 151 -0.25 -5.85 -4.85
N SER A 152 0.65 -6.26 -3.96
CA SER A 152 0.30 -6.84 -2.66
C SER A 152 0.07 -5.80 -1.55
N MET A 153 0.49 -4.54 -1.76
CA MET A 153 0.59 -3.56 -0.66
C MET A 153 -0.71 -3.34 0.12
N LEU A 154 -1.88 -3.32 -0.54
CA LEU A 154 -3.16 -3.04 0.14
C LEU A 154 -3.61 -4.23 1.00
N ILE A 155 -3.47 -5.45 0.47
CA ILE A 155 -3.75 -6.68 1.23
C ILE A 155 -2.84 -6.77 2.45
N LEU A 156 -1.52 -6.59 2.28
CA LEU A 156 -0.57 -6.71 3.37
C LEU A 156 -0.73 -5.58 4.39
N ARG A 157 -1.08 -4.37 3.95
CA ARG A 157 -1.46 -3.27 4.81
C ARG A 157 -2.67 -3.63 5.66
N SER A 158 -3.75 -4.14 5.08
CA SER A 158 -4.93 -4.58 5.83
C SER A 158 -4.64 -5.73 6.80
N ILE A 159 -3.81 -6.70 6.40
CA ILE A 159 -3.39 -7.77 7.32
C ILE A 159 -2.63 -7.18 8.52
N SER A 160 -1.78 -6.17 8.29
CA SER A 160 -1.04 -5.50 9.37
C SER A 160 -1.95 -4.75 10.35
N THR A 161 -3.12 -4.28 9.91
CA THR A 161 -4.09 -3.60 10.80
C THR A 161 -4.98 -4.59 11.56
N VAL A 162 -5.22 -5.79 11.02
CA VAL A 162 -5.95 -6.88 11.71
C VAL A 162 -5.08 -7.55 12.77
N TYR A 163 -3.79 -7.75 12.48
CA TYR A 163 -2.86 -8.49 13.35
C TYR A 163 -2.82 -8.05 14.83
N PRO A 164 -2.81 -6.74 15.19
CA PRO A 164 -2.88 -6.29 16.57
C PRO A 164 -4.06 -6.88 17.36
N TRP A 165 -5.19 -7.04 16.69
CA TRP A 165 -6.47 -7.40 17.29
C TRP A 165 -6.75 -8.89 17.21
N ASP A 166 -6.39 -9.54 16.10
CA ASP A 166 -6.65 -10.96 15.88
C ASP A 166 -5.57 -11.59 15.00
N LYS A 167 -4.58 -12.19 15.65
CA LYS A 167 -3.49 -12.89 14.98
C LYS A 167 -3.95 -14.13 14.21
N LEU A 168 -4.99 -14.82 14.67
CA LEU A 168 -5.50 -16.02 14.01
C LEU A 168 -6.22 -15.64 12.71
N LEU A 169 -7.04 -14.59 12.74
CA LEU A 169 -7.70 -14.04 11.56
C LEU A 169 -6.69 -13.46 10.57
N ALA A 170 -5.70 -12.69 11.05
CA ALA A 170 -4.61 -12.21 10.21
C ALA A 170 -3.86 -13.39 9.54
N GLY A 171 -3.64 -14.49 10.27
CA GLY A 171 -3.02 -15.71 9.73
C GLY A 171 -3.87 -16.38 8.66
N ASP A 172 -5.19 -16.36 8.81
CA ASP A 172 -6.09 -16.86 7.78
C ASP A 172 -6.05 -16.02 6.50
N PHE A 173 -5.98 -14.69 6.65
CA PHE A 173 -5.82 -13.79 5.51
C PHE A 173 -4.48 -13.95 4.81
N VAL A 174 -3.39 -14.22 5.53
CA VAL A 174 -2.09 -14.58 4.92
C VAL A 174 -2.25 -15.86 4.08
N ARG A 175 -2.90 -16.91 4.61
CA ARG A 175 -3.14 -18.14 3.84
C ARG A 175 -4.00 -17.91 2.60
N GLN A 176 -5.06 -17.10 2.71
CA GLN A 176 -5.90 -16.71 1.57
C GLN A 176 -5.09 -15.95 0.52
N TYR A 177 -4.24 -15.01 0.93
CA TYR A 177 -3.35 -14.27 0.03
C TYR A 177 -2.38 -15.21 -0.69
N LEU A 178 -1.67 -16.07 0.04
CA LEU A 178 -0.70 -17.01 -0.55
C LEU A 178 -1.37 -17.90 -1.60
N LYS A 179 -2.57 -18.40 -1.30
CA LYS A 179 -3.36 -19.20 -2.24
C LYS A 179 -3.77 -18.40 -3.48
N ALA A 180 -4.26 -17.18 -3.31
CA ALA A 180 -4.68 -16.33 -4.43
C ALA A 180 -3.47 -15.92 -5.30
N ALA A 181 -2.37 -15.50 -4.67
CA ALA A 181 -1.16 -15.07 -5.35
C ALA A 181 -0.47 -16.21 -6.14
N ALA A 182 -0.56 -17.44 -5.64
CA ALA A 182 -0.06 -18.64 -6.34
C ALA A 182 -0.87 -18.99 -7.59
N ALA A 183 -2.15 -18.62 -7.64
CA ALA A 183 -3.03 -18.90 -8.77
C ALA A 183 -2.91 -17.89 -9.92
N LEU A 184 -2.27 -16.73 -9.69
CA LEU A 184 -2.12 -15.67 -10.68
C LEU A 184 -1.09 -16.02 -11.76
N THR A 185 -1.50 -15.91 -13.02
CA THR A 185 -0.61 -15.87 -14.17
C THR A 185 0.05 -14.49 -14.32
N ASP A 186 1.05 -14.37 -15.18
CA ASP A 186 1.67 -13.07 -15.48
C ASP A 186 0.67 -12.10 -16.13
N ALA A 187 -0.21 -12.61 -16.99
CA ALA A 187 -1.30 -11.83 -17.58
C ALA A 187 -2.28 -11.31 -16.52
N ASP A 188 -2.60 -12.13 -15.51
CA ASP A 188 -3.43 -11.69 -14.38
C ASP A 188 -2.74 -10.60 -13.56
N ARG A 189 -1.42 -10.72 -13.32
CA ARG A 189 -0.64 -9.71 -12.59
C ARG A 189 -0.63 -8.37 -13.33
N GLU A 190 -0.45 -8.40 -14.65
CA GLU A 190 -0.51 -7.19 -15.47
C GLU A 190 -1.92 -6.58 -15.44
N LEU A 191 -2.96 -7.39 -15.64
CA LEU A 191 -4.36 -6.95 -15.57
C LEU A 191 -4.69 -6.31 -14.21
N LEU A 192 -4.30 -6.95 -13.11
CA LEU A 192 -4.51 -6.42 -11.76
C LEU A 192 -3.78 -5.09 -11.54
N THR A 193 -2.60 -4.95 -12.12
CA THR A 193 -1.85 -3.69 -12.10
C THR A 193 -2.60 -2.63 -12.90
N ASP A 194 -3.04 -2.92 -14.11
CA ASP A 194 -3.81 -1.99 -14.95
C ASP A 194 -5.14 -1.58 -14.30
N ILE A 195 -5.82 -2.48 -13.61
CA ILE A 195 -7.02 -2.18 -12.82
C ILE A 195 -6.70 -1.21 -11.68
N ARG A 196 -5.58 -1.41 -10.98
CA ARG A 196 -5.14 -0.55 -9.87
C ARG A 196 -4.91 0.89 -10.32
N TYR A 197 -4.35 1.07 -11.51
CA TYR A 197 -4.12 2.37 -12.14
C TYR A 197 -5.35 2.90 -12.91
N GLY A 198 -6.52 2.27 -12.76
CA GLY A 198 -7.75 2.71 -13.42
C GLY A 198 -7.73 2.62 -14.95
N ARG A 199 -6.81 1.84 -15.53
CA ARG A 199 -6.70 1.65 -17.00
C ARG A 199 -7.73 0.66 -17.53
N VAL A 200 -8.11 -0.32 -16.69
CA VAL A 200 -9.08 -1.36 -17.03
C VAL A 200 -10.17 -1.44 -15.97
N SER A 201 -11.41 -1.72 -16.39
CA SER A 201 -12.52 -1.95 -15.47
C SER A 201 -12.25 -3.18 -14.58
N ALA A 202 -12.66 -3.10 -13.32
CA ALA A 202 -12.52 -4.20 -12.39
C ALA A 202 -13.62 -5.29 -12.54
N ASP A 203 -14.54 -5.14 -13.50
CA ASP A 203 -15.54 -6.17 -13.82
C ASP A 203 -14.97 -7.26 -14.74
N ILE A 204 -14.10 -8.09 -14.18
CA ILE A 204 -13.33 -9.13 -14.91
C ILE A 204 -13.76 -10.55 -14.53
N LYS A 205 -14.84 -10.71 -13.73
CA LYS A 205 -15.19 -11.97 -13.07
C LYS A 205 -15.33 -13.17 -14.00
N LYS A 206 -15.90 -12.95 -15.19
CA LYS A 206 -16.18 -14.03 -16.16
C LYS A 206 -14.95 -14.45 -16.95
N GLU A 207 -14.06 -13.50 -17.23
CA GLU A 207 -12.92 -13.69 -18.14
C GLU A 207 -11.63 -14.04 -17.38
N HIS A 208 -11.49 -13.51 -16.16
CA HIS A 208 -10.30 -13.66 -15.32
C HIS A 208 -10.69 -14.06 -13.88
N PRO A 209 -11.07 -15.32 -13.65
CA PRO A 209 -11.56 -15.77 -12.34
C PRO A 209 -10.51 -15.68 -11.22
N GLU A 210 -9.23 -15.92 -11.54
CA GLU A 210 -8.16 -15.89 -10.54
C GLU A 210 -7.75 -14.47 -10.15
N ALA A 211 -7.63 -13.57 -11.13
CA ALA A 211 -7.49 -12.13 -10.87
C ALA A 211 -8.68 -11.60 -10.05
N TYR A 212 -9.90 -12.02 -10.39
CA TYR A 212 -11.08 -11.64 -9.61
C TYR A 212 -11.04 -12.18 -8.18
N ALA A 213 -10.55 -13.39 -7.94
CA ALA A 213 -10.38 -13.94 -6.60
C ALA A 213 -9.39 -13.11 -5.77
N PHE A 214 -8.29 -12.65 -6.37
CA PHE A 214 -7.33 -11.75 -5.75
C PHE A 214 -7.95 -10.38 -5.42
N LEU A 215 -8.65 -9.76 -6.38
CA LEU A 215 -9.35 -8.49 -6.16
C LEU A 215 -10.42 -8.61 -5.07
N ARG A 216 -11.12 -9.73 -5.01
CA ARG A 216 -12.11 -9.97 -3.97
C ARG A 216 -11.46 -10.05 -2.60
N LEU A 217 -10.28 -10.65 -2.47
CA LEU A 217 -9.52 -10.65 -1.22
C LEU A 217 -9.08 -9.24 -0.84
N GLU A 218 -8.50 -8.50 -1.79
CA GLU A 218 -8.13 -7.09 -1.59
C GLU A 218 -9.32 -6.27 -1.13
N ARG A 219 -10.44 -6.32 -1.85
CA ARG A 219 -11.67 -5.62 -1.48
C ARG A 219 -12.24 -6.10 -0.14
N LYS A 220 -12.22 -7.39 0.16
CA LYS A 220 -12.70 -7.89 1.47
C LYS A 220 -11.86 -7.33 2.61
N LEU A 221 -10.57 -7.17 2.41
CA LEU A 221 -9.62 -6.69 3.41
C LEU A 221 -9.53 -5.17 3.48
N PHE A 222 -9.80 -4.50 2.37
CA PHE A 222 -9.67 -3.06 2.20
C PHE A 222 -11.02 -2.32 2.30
N LEU A 223 -12.13 -3.00 1.96
CA LEU A 223 -13.53 -2.54 1.99
C LEU A 223 -14.38 -3.38 2.97
N GLN A 224 -13.82 -3.83 4.09
CA GLN A 224 -14.68 -4.00 5.25
C GLN A 224 -15.18 -2.56 5.60
N TYR A 225 -16.29 -2.16 4.98
CA TYR A 225 -17.27 -1.08 5.20
C TYR A 225 -18.01 -0.91 3.85
N PRO A 226 -19.34 -0.75 3.88
CA PRO A 226 -20.27 -1.38 2.94
C PRO A 226 -20.23 -0.78 1.54
N SER A 227 -20.20 -1.64 0.53
CA SER A 227 -21.04 -1.44 -0.64
C SER A 227 -22.26 -2.35 -0.48
N GLU A 228 -23.17 -1.98 0.43
CA GLU A 228 -24.55 -2.42 0.24
C GLU A 228 -25.15 -1.53 -0.85
N ASP A 229 -25.83 -2.20 -1.79
CA ASP A 229 -26.55 -1.73 -2.96
C ASP A 229 -27.00 -0.25 -3.00
#